data_AF-U4KXZ2-F1
#
_entry.id   AF-U4KXZ2-F1
#
_cell.length_a   1.000
_cell.length_b   1.000
_cell.length_c   1.000
_cell.angle_alpha   90.00
_cell.angle_beta   90.00
_cell.angle_gamma   90.00
#
_symmetry.space_group_name_H-M   'P 1'
#
loop_
_entity.id
_entity.type
_entity.pdbx_description
1 polymer ?
#
loop_
_entity_poly.entity_id
_entity_poly.type
_entity_poly.pdbx_seq_one_letter_code
_entity_poly.pdbx_strand_id
1 'polypeptide(L)'
;MRFPSSHLQTLAITCLFTLTTALPATVIKREEDLKSSYDYIIVGGGTSGLVIANRLTEDPKTTVLVIEAEFHLSKKMKSFPGYVGRTGAKYEWGYNTSAISGLNDRKFRIPAAKVVGGGSVINGMFYTRGSKEDYDSWEKLGNPGWGWEDLRKWFNKSETFHRQPEDSGVTFDLSTHGTTGPIQTSYPPLRYPQLRESWFLIHVNHELSLTAGVRAEKIINAMKSFGIPTALDGTNGHSLGKFWVLNTLDPRNQTRSYAQLIMTQPSRGKLSFDHTATSY
;
A
#
# COMPACT_ATOMS: atom_id res chain seq x y z
N MET A 1 66.61 31.25 12.96
CA MET A 1 66.25 30.62 11.66
C MET A 1 64.74 30.77 11.48
N ARG A 2 64.32 31.39 10.37
CA ARG A 2 62.91 31.57 9.97
C ARG A 2 62.42 30.28 9.28
N PHE A 3 61.18 29.88 9.54
CA PHE A 3 60.38 29.06 8.62
C PHE A 3 59.05 29.79 8.35
N PRO A 4 58.62 29.91 7.08
CA PRO A 4 57.44 30.69 6.70
C PRO A 4 56.15 29.87 6.80
N SER A 5 55.06 30.56 7.14
CA SER A 5 53.69 30.06 7.10
C SER A 5 53.20 29.94 5.65
N SER A 6 52.94 28.73 5.18
CA SER A 6 52.23 28.50 3.92
C SER A 6 50.71 28.49 4.16
N HIS A 7 50.02 29.45 3.55
CA HIS A 7 48.57 29.51 3.46
C HIS A 7 48.03 28.34 2.62
N LEU A 8 47.34 27.39 3.25
CA LEU A 8 46.50 26.42 2.55
C LEU A 8 45.11 27.05 2.38
N GLN A 9 44.82 27.61 1.20
CA GLN A 9 43.45 28.01 0.85
C GLN A 9 42.65 26.76 0.48
N THR A 10 41.88 26.24 1.42
CA THR A 10 40.88 25.20 1.16
C THR A 10 39.71 25.84 0.42
N LEU A 11 39.61 25.60 -0.88
CA LEU A 11 38.48 25.99 -1.72
C LEU A 11 37.27 25.10 -1.36
N ALA A 12 36.40 25.58 -0.47
CA ALA A 12 35.13 24.92 -0.19
C ALA A 12 34.18 25.16 -1.37
N ILE A 13 34.01 24.15 -2.23
CA ILE A 13 32.93 24.13 -3.22
C ILE A 13 31.64 23.84 -2.45
N THR A 14 30.97 24.89 -2.00
CA THR A 14 29.63 24.79 -1.43
C THR A 14 28.66 24.50 -2.57
N CYS A 15 28.41 23.21 -2.85
CA CYS A 15 27.25 22.81 -3.64
C CYS A 15 26.00 23.23 -2.87
N LEU A 16 25.45 24.40 -3.19
CA LEU A 16 24.08 24.75 -2.82
C LEU A 16 23.14 23.80 -3.59
N PHE A 17 22.87 22.64 -3.00
CA PHE A 17 21.63 21.95 -3.28
C PHE A 17 20.53 22.87 -2.77
N THR A 18 19.83 23.55 -3.68
CA THR A 18 18.56 24.18 -3.35
C THR A 18 17.62 23.07 -2.88
N LEU A 19 17.48 22.96 -1.56
CA LEU A 19 16.49 22.12 -0.93
C LEU A 19 15.13 22.73 -1.29
N THR A 20 14.60 22.35 -2.45
CA THR A 20 13.24 22.67 -2.85
C THR A 20 12.34 21.89 -1.89
N THR A 21 11.90 22.57 -0.83
CA THR A 21 10.93 22.03 0.10
C THR A 21 9.64 21.81 -0.69
N ALA A 22 9.28 20.55 -0.87
CA ALA A 22 8.01 20.19 -1.46
C ALA A 22 6.89 20.81 -0.63
N LEU A 23 6.04 21.62 -1.26
CA LEU A 23 4.85 22.13 -0.60
C LEU A 23 3.85 20.99 -0.47
N PRO A 24 3.28 20.75 0.72
CA PRO A 24 2.18 19.81 0.86
C PRO A 24 1.03 20.23 -0.04
N ALA A 25 0.26 19.25 -0.51
CA ALA A 25 -0.95 19.50 -1.28
C ALA A 25 -1.87 20.52 -0.57
N THR A 26 -2.42 21.47 -1.34
CA THR A 26 -3.36 22.47 -0.83
C THR A 26 -4.77 21.90 -0.88
N VAL A 27 -5.48 21.92 0.26
CA VAL A 27 -6.89 21.54 0.30
C VAL A 27 -7.73 22.77 -0.03
N ILE A 28 -8.42 22.72 -1.16
CA ILE A 28 -9.37 23.75 -1.58
C ILE A 28 -10.65 23.55 -0.80
N LYS A 29 -11.12 24.63 -0.16
CA LYS A 29 -12.33 24.59 0.66
C LYS A 29 -13.51 25.35 0.10
N ARG A 30 -13.24 26.29 -0.80
CA ARG A 30 -14.23 27.16 -1.39
C ARG A 30 -14.01 27.15 -2.89
N GLU A 31 -15.09 27.20 -3.64
CA GLU A 31 -15.06 27.20 -5.10
C GLU A 31 -14.22 28.37 -5.64
N GLU A 32 -14.24 29.53 -4.99
CA GLU A 32 -13.43 30.70 -5.35
C GLU A 32 -11.91 30.48 -5.27
N ASP A 33 -11.47 29.47 -4.51
CA ASP A 33 -10.05 29.11 -4.39
C ASP A 33 -9.60 28.17 -5.53
N LEU A 34 -10.52 27.71 -6.40
CA LEU A 34 -10.20 26.95 -7.61
C LEU A 34 -9.55 27.85 -8.65
N LYS A 35 -8.62 27.27 -9.40
CA LYS A 35 -8.14 27.91 -10.63
C LYS A 35 -9.22 27.83 -11.70
N SER A 36 -9.22 28.79 -12.62
CA SER A 36 -10.07 28.75 -13.82
C SER A 36 -9.77 27.54 -14.72
N SER A 37 -8.55 26.96 -14.64
CA SER A 37 -8.16 25.75 -15.38
C SER A 37 -7.03 24.99 -14.68
N TYR A 38 -6.95 23.69 -14.98
CA TYR A 38 -5.87 22.78 -14.59
C TYR A 38 -5.41 21.98 -15.81
N ASP A 39 -4.16 21.54 -15.84
CA ASP A 39 -3.66 20.66 -16.90
C ASP A 39 -4.29 19.28 -16.82
N TYR A 40 -4.54 18.80 -15.60
CA TYR A 40 -5.22 17.52 -15.35
C TYR A 40 -6.23 17.62 -14.22
N ILE A 41 -7.35 16.91 -14.40
CA ILE A 41 -8.36 16.67 -13.35
C ILE A 41 -8.44 15.17 -13.12
N ILE A 42 -8.24 14.75 -11.88
CA ILE A 42 -8.33 13.36 -11.44
C ILE A 42 -9.58 13.21 -10.58
N VAL A 43 -10.52 12.41 -11.06
CA VAL A 43 -11.73 12.07 -10.32
C VAL A 43 -11.45 10.82 -9.49
N GLY A 44 -11.37 11.00 -8.16
CA GLY A 44 -11.04 9.97 -7.19
C GLY A 44 -9.62 10.10 -6.64
N GLY A 45 -9.52 10.56 -5.40
CA GLY A 45 -8.28 10.62 -4.60
C GLY A 45 -7.95 9.28 -3.95
N GLY A 46 -8.21 8.17 -4.66
CA GLY A 46 -8.00 6.80 -4.19
C GLY A 46 -6.59 6.27 -4.42
N THR A 47 -6.44 4.94 -4.37
CA THR A 47 -5.13 4.27 -4.48
C THR A 47 -4.40 4.59 -5.78
N SER A 48 -5.07 4.51 -6.93
CA SER A 48 -4.46 4.83 -8.23
C SER A 48 -4.42 6.33 -8.51
N GLY A 49 -5.50 7.06 -8.18
CA GLY A 49 -5.59 8.49 -8.47
C GLY A 49 -4.48 9.31 -7.81
N LEU A 50 -4.12 8.99 -6.57
CA LEU A 50 -3.01 9.65 -5.88
C LEU A 50 -1.64 9.31 -6.46
N VAL A 51 -1.45 8.10 -7.00
CA VAL A 51 -0.22 7.76 -7.74
C VAL A 51 -0.11 8.62 -8.98
N ILE A 52 -1.18 8.72 -9.77
CA ILE A 52 -1.20 9.53 -11.00
C ILE A 52 -0.94 11.01 -10.66
N ALA A 53 -1.64 11.55 -9.65
CA ALA A 53 -1.46 12.94 -9.20
C ALA A 53 -0.01 13.22 -8.80
N ASN A 54 0.60 12.32 -8.03
CA ASN A 54 1.99 12.45 -7.61
C ASN A 54 2.97 12.44 -8.79
N ARG A 55 2.78 11.55 -9.77
CA ARG A 55 3.67 11.47 -10.94
C ARG A 55 3.52 12.67 -11.88
N LEU A 56 2.29 13.11 -12.15
CA LEU A 56 2.05 14.28 -12.99
C LEU A 56 2.66 15.57 -12.39
N THR A 57 2.65 15.67 -11.06
CA THR A 57 3.22 16.82 -10.32
C THR A 57 4.73 16.70 -10.04
N GLU A 58 5.42 15.70 -10.61
CA GLU A 58 6.90 15.69 -10.64
C GLU A 58 7.44 16.84 -11.51
N ASP A 59 6.70 17.24 -12.55
CA ASP A 59 6.93 18.50 -13.26
C ASP A 59 6.32 19.68 -12.46
N PRO A 60 7.12 20.62 -11.96
CA PRO A 60 6.63 21.77 -11.20
C PRO A 60 5.70 22.71 -11.99
N LYS A 61 5.70 22.62 -13.33
CA LYS A 61 4.84 23.43 -14.21
C LYS A 61 3.43 22.85 -14.34
N THR A 62 3.25 21.56 -14.07
CA THR A 62 1.97 20.87 -14.19
C THR A 62 1.05 21.18 -13.00
N THR A 63 -0.20 21.49 -13.32
CA THR A 63 -1.27 21.75 -12.37
C THR A 63 -2.27 20.60 -12.37
N VAL A 64 -2.53 20.04 -11.18
CA VAL A 64 -3.44 18.89 -11.02
C VAL A 64 -4.49 19.22 -9.97
N LEU A 65 -5.76 18.99 -10.32
CA LEU A 65 -6.89 18.98 -9.39
C LEU A 65 -7.29 17.54 -9.11
N VAL A 66 -7.37 17.15 -7.84
CA VAL A 66 -7.95 15.87 -7.42
C VAL A 66 -9.29 16.13 -6.75
N ILE A 67 -10.34 15.49 -7.27
CA ILE A 67 -11.69 15.57 -6.71
C ILE A 67 -11.94 14.28 -5.94
N GLU A 68 -12.25 14.38 -4.64
CA GLU A 68 -12.52 13.23 -3.78
C GLU A 68 -13.65 13.54 -2.82
N ALA A 69 -14.40 12.50 -2.45
CA ALA A 69 -15.64 12.67 -1.75
C ALA A 69 -15.45 13.09 -0.28
N GLU A 70 -14.66 12.33 0.48
CA GLU A 70 -14.37 12.66 1.88
C GLU A 70 -12.87 12.89 2.08
N PHE A 71 -12.52 13.92 2.84
CA PHE A 71 -11.11 14.25 3.08
C PHE A 71 -10.61 13.79 4.45
N HIS A 72 -11.44 13.92 5.49
CA HIS A 72 -11.01 13.77 6.87
C HIS A 72 -11.41 12.44 7.47
N LEU A 73 -10.45 11.52 7.58
CA LEU A 73 -10.54 10.36 8.46
C LEU A 73 -9.51 10.49 9.59
N SER A 74 -9.94 10.16 10.81
CA SER A 74 -9.09 10.30 11.99
C SER A 74 -7.78 9.52 11.84
N LYS A 75 -6.67 10.10 12.30
CA LYS A 75 -5.34 9.46 12.22
C LYS A 75 -5.36 8.04 12.80
N LYS A 76 -6.08 7.82 13.90
CA LYS A 76 -6.22 6.50 14.53
C LYS A 76 -6.83 5.47 13.58
N MET A 77 -7.95 5.80 12.94
CA MET A 77 -8.67 4.86 12.07
C MET A 77 -7.88 4.53 10.80
N LYS A 78 -7.20 5.53 10.21
CA LYS A 78 -6.42 5.29 8.98
C LYS A 78 -5.05 4.66 9.22
N SER A 79 -4.40 4.95 10.36
CA SER A 79 -3.01 4.53 10.58
C SER A 79 -2.86 3.25 11.40
N PHE A 80 -3.78 2.93 12.32
CA PHE A 80 -3.59 1.78 13.21
C PHE A 80 -4.14 0.48 12.59
N PRO A 81 -3.30 -0.56 12.38
CA PRO A 81 -3.73 -1.81 11.72
C PRO A 81 -4.93 -2.51 12.38
N GLY A 82 -5.11 -2.38 13.70
CA GLY A 82 -6.25 -2.95 14.41
C GLY A 82 -7.64 -2.39 14.03
N TYR A 83 -7.70 -1.34 13.21
CA TYR A 83 -8.94 -0.76 12.69
C TYR A 83 -9.33 -1.24 11.28
N VAL A 84 -8.65 -2.25 10.73
CA VAL A 84 -9.10 -2.93 9.49
C VAL A 84 -10.59 -3.28 9.59
N GLY A 85 -11.37 -2.84 8.59
CA GLY A 85 -12.82 -3.07 8.54
C GLY A 85 -13.67 -2.27 9.53
N ARG A 86 -13.08 -1.32 10.29
CA ARG A 86 -13.77 -0.53 11.34
C ARG A 86 -13.92 0.95 10.98
N THR A 87 -13.89 1.29 9.68
CA THR A 87 -13.93 2.68 9.22
C THR A 87 -15.30 3.34 9.35
N GLY A 88 -16.40 2.59 9.48
CA GLY A 88 -17.75 3.13 9.68
C GLY A 88 -18.39 3.63 8.38
N ALA A 89 -19.72 3.68 8.35
CA ALA A 89 -20.51 3.88 7.12
C ALA A 89 -20.22 5.20 6.39
N LYS A 90 -19.82 6.25 7.11
CA LYS A 90 -19.49 7.56 6.52
C LYS A 90 -18.39 7.48 5.45
N TYR A 91 -17.43 6.57 5.61
CA TYR A 91 -16.25 6.47 4.73
C TYR A 91 -16.34 5.31 3.74
N GLU A 92 -17.56 4.83 3.50
CA GLU A 92 -17.86 3.81 2.51
C GLU A 92 -19.02 4.26 1.63
N TRP A 93 -18.98 3.87 0.35
CA TRP A 93 -20.06 4.19 -0.59
C TRP A 93 -21.36 3.42 -0.35
N GLY A 94 -21.33 2.35 0.45
CA GLY A 94 -22.53 1.59 0.81
C GLY A 94 -23.13 0.76 -0.31
N TYR A 95 -22.33 0.38 -1.31
CA TYR A 95 -22.79 -0.44 -2.43
C TYR A 95 -23.28 -1.82 -1.98
N ASN A 96 -24.32 -2.30 -2.65
CA ASN A 96 -24.81 -3.66 -2.54
C ASN A 96 -25.01 -4.24 -3.93
N THR A 97 -24.78 -5.55 -4.07
CA THR A 97 -25.19 -6.26 -5.28
C THR A 97 -26.72 -6.24 -5.43
N SER A 98 -27.21 -6.40 -6.65
CA SER A 98 -28.57 -6.92 -6.86
C SER A 98 -28.69 -8.33 -6.25
N ALA A 99 -29.91 -8.86 -6.19
CA ALA A 99 -30.12 -10.27 -5.86
C ALA A 99 -29.40 -11.14 -6.88
N ILE A 100 -28.57 -12.07 -6.41
CA ILE A 100 -27.79 -12.96 -7.28
C ILE A 100 -28.50 -14.32 -7.31
N SER A 101 -29.10 -14.66 -8.45
CA SER A 101 -29.89 -15.90 -8.63
C SER A 101 -29.10 -17.16 -8.28
N GLY A 102 -27.84 -17.25 -8.71
CA GLY A 102 -26.93 -18.35 -8.38
C GLY A 102 -26.52 -18.43 -6.91
N LEU A 103 -26.93 -17.48 -6.07
CA LEU A 103 -26.61 -17.41 -4.64
C LEU A 103 -27.88 -17.31 -3.76
N ASN A 104 -28.99 -17.92 -4.21
CA ASN A 104 -30.31 -17.90 -3.55
C ASN A 104 -30.85 -16.47 -3.37
N ASP A 105 -30.73 -15.65 -4.41
CA ASP A 105 -31.19 -14.25 -4.44
C ASP A 105 -30.62 -13.36 -3.32
N ARG A 106 -29.52 -13.79 -2.69
CA ARG A 106 -28.84 -13.01 -1.67
C ARG A 106 -28.24 -11.74 -2.26
N LYS A 107 -28.26 -10.68 -1.45
CA LYS A 107 -27.58 -9.41 -1.71
C LYS A 107 -26.34 -9.33 -0.82
N PHE A 108 -25.25 -8.82 -1.36
CA PHE A 108 -23.99 -8.69 -0.65
C PHE A 108 -23.53 -7.25 -0.63
N ARG A 109 -23.03 -6.81 0.52
CA ARG A 109 -22.34 -5.54 0.66
C ARG A 109 -21.01 -5.57 -0.10
N ILE A 110 -20.75 -4.53 -0.87
CA ILE A 110 -19.48 -4.30 -1.56
C ILE A 110 -18.76 -3.14 -0.84
N PRO A 111 -17.78 -3.41 0.03
CA PRO A 111 -17.05 -2.35 0.70
C PRO A 111 -16.20 -1.58 -0.32
N ALA A 112 -16.52 -0.30 -0.51
CA ALA A 112 -15.77 0.62 -1.37
C ALA A 112 -15.52 1.91 -0.59
N ALA A 113 -14.25 2.28 -0.44
CA ALA A 113 -13.86 3.45 0.33
C ALA A 113 -14.35 4.75 -0.32
N LYS A 114 -14.88 5.63 0.52
CA LYS A 114 -15.25 7.02 0.21
C LYS A 114 -14.41 7.92 1.10
N VAL A 115 -13.12 8.06 0.79
CA VAL A 115 -12.16 8.92 1.50
C VAL A 115 -10.84 9.04 0.74
N VAL A 116 -10.12 10.16 0.87
CA VAL A 116 -8.74 10.31 0.37
C VAL A 116 -7.84 9.15 0.84
N GLY A 117 -7.14 8.55 -0.12
CA GLY A 117 -6.40 7.30 0.01
C GLY A 117 -7.18 6.07 -0.45
N GLY A 118 -8.51 6.18 -0.55
CA GLY A 118 -9.41 5.17 -1.06
C GLY A 118 -9.29 3.83 -0.33
N GLY A 119 -9.41 2.74 -1.08
CA GLY A 119 -9.36 1.37 -0.56
C GLY A 119 -8.13 1.09 0.30
N SER A 120 -6.98 1.71 -0.01
CA SER A 120 -5.74 1.53 0.76
C SER A 120 -5.86 1.93 2.23
N VAL A 121 -6.83 2.76 2.60
CA VAL A 121 -7.07 3.20 3.99
C VAL A 121 -7.91 2.20 4.78
N ILE A 122 -8.76 1.41 4.10
CA ILE A 122 -9.75 0.54 4.75
C ILE A 122 -9.46 -0.96 4.55
N ASN A 123 -8.60 -1.31 3.59
CA ASN A 123 -8.31 -2.70 3.23
C ASN A 123 -7.58 -3.49 4.34
N GLY A 124 -7.43 -4.80 4.14
CA GLY A 124 -6.73 -5.71 5.04
C GLY A 124 -5.20 -5.61 5.05
N MET A 125 -4.62 -4.61 4.38
CA MET A 125 -3.17 -4.37 4.30
C MET A 125 -2.34 -5.48 3.67
N PHE A 126 -2.94 -6.54 3.11
CA PHE A 126 -2.18 -7.57 2.40
C PHE A 126 -1.48 -6.98 1.18
N TYR A 127 -0.17 -7.20 1.09
CA TYR A 127 0.64 -6.85 -0.05
C TYR A 127 1.05 -8.13 -0.77
N THR A 128 0.45 -8.35 -1.93
CA THR A 128 0.72 -9.47 -2.83
C THR A 128 0.69 -8.94 -4.26
N ARG A 129 1.21 -9.74 -5.19
CA ARG A 129 1.13 -9.48 -6.63
C ARG A 129 0.44 -10.66 -7.30
N GLY A 130 0.00 -10.46 -8.55
CA GLY A 130 -0.49 -11.57 -9.38
C GLY A 130 0.64 -12.53 -9.74
N SER A 131 0.25 -13.67 -10.31
CA SER A 131 1.21 -14.56 -10.97
C SER A 131 1.69 -13.92 -12.27
N LYS A 132 2.89 -14.29 -12.73
CA LYS A 132 3.44 -13.82 -14.01
C LYS A 132 2.45 -14.06 -15.16
N GLU A 133 1.77 -15.20 -15.15
CA GLU A 133 0.81 -15.61 -16.15
C GLU A 133 -0.41 -14.67 -16.22
N ASP A 134 -0.81 -14.04 -15.11
CA ASP A 134 -1.93 -13.09 -15.09
C ASP A 134 -1.62 -11.88 -15.97
N TYR A 135 -0.40 -11.34 -15.84
CA TYR A 135 0.06 -10.16 -16.58
C TYR A 135 0.46 -10.49 -18.01
N ASP A 136 1.18 -11.60 -18.22
CA ASP A 136 1.51 -12.07 -19.57
C ASP A 136 0.25 -12.37 -20.38
N SER A 137 -0.85 -12.76 -19.73
CA SER A 137 -2.15 -12.92 -20.40
C SER A 137 -2.74 -11.59 -20.87
N TRP A 138 -2.54 -10.49 -20.13
CA TRP A 138 -2.96 -9.15 -20.61
C TRP A 138 -2.23 -8.75 -21.88
N GLU A 139 -0.94 -9.03 -21.94
CA GLU A 139 -0.15 -8.76 -23.15
C GLU A 139 -0.61 -9.64 -24.33
N LYS A 140 -0.84 -10.93 -24.11
CA LYS A 140 -1.40 -11.85 -25.12
C LYS A 140 -2.77 -11.42 -25.63
N LEU A 141 -3.57 -10.74 -24.80
CA LEU A 141 -4.86 -10.15 -25.20
C LEU A 141 -4.72 -8.91 -26.09
N GLY A 142 -3.50 -8.51 -26.46
CA GLY A 142 -3.24 -7.39 -27.37
C GLY A 142 -2.88 -6.09 -26.65
N ASN A 143 -2.33 -6.16 -25.43
CA ASN A 143 -1.88 -4.99 -24.67
C ASN A 143 -0.34 -5.00 -24.49
N PRO A 144 0.45 -4.62 -25.52
CA PRO A 144 1.91 -4.63 -25.43
C PRO A 144 2.42 -3.83 -24.23
N GLY A 145 3.42 -4.35 -23.53
CA GLY A 145 4.03 -3.69 -22.37
C GLY A 145 3.26 -3.88 -21.06
N TRP A 146 2.23 -4.73 -21.05
CA TRP A 146 1.50 -5.14 -19.84
C TRP A 146 1.91 -6.52 -19.33
N GLY A 147 2.94 -7.14 -19.93
CA GLY A 147 3.52 -8.39 -19.44
C GLY A 147 4.22 -8.23 -18.09
N TRP A 148 4.51 -9.35 -17.43
CA TRP A 148 5.13 -9.37 -16.10
C TRP A 148 6.45 -8.61 -16.05
N GLU A 149 7.34 -8.82 -17.01
CA GLU A 149 8.65 -8.17 -17.01
C GLU A 149 8.55 -6.65 -17.16
N ASP A 150 7.56 -6.18 -17.93
CA ASP A 150 7.30 -4.76 -18.08
C ASP A 150 6.71 -4.13 -16.83
N LEU A 151 5.83 -4.83 -16.12
CA LEU A 151 5.17 -4.30 -14.93
C LEU A 151 6.02 -4.45 -13.66
N ARG A 152 6.90 -5.46 -13.57
CA ARG A 152 7.74 -5.72 -12.39
C ARG A 152 8.59 -4.52 -12.01
N LYS A 153 9.12 -3.77 -12.99
CA LYS A 153 9.87 -2.53 -12.74
C LYS A 153 9.03 -1.47 -12.00
N TRP A 154 7.73 -1.39 -12.29
CA TRP A 154 6.80 -0.47 -11.66
C TRP A 154 6.36 -0.95 -10.28
N PHE A 155 6.17 -2.26 -10.09
CA PHE A 155 5.95 -2.83 -8.77
C PHE A 155 7.09 -2.48 -7.82
N ASN A 156 8.33 -2.69 -8.25
CA ASN A 156 9.52 -2.34 -7.48
C ASN A 156 9.62 -0.82 -7.26
N LYS A 157 9.33 0.01 -8.26
CA LYS A 157 9.34 1.48 -8.09
C LYS A 157 8.33 1.97 -7.05
N SER A 158 7.23 1.25 -6.84
CA SER A 158 6.18 1.64 -5.88
C SER A 158 6.54 1.33 -4.42
N GLU A 159 7.49 0.43 -4.20
CA GLU A 159 7.73 -0.24 -2.93
C GLU A 159 9.05 0.18 -2.26
N THR A 160 9.02 0.30 -0.94
CA THR A 160 10.20 0.16 -0.07
C THR A 160 9.95 -1.03 0.84
N PHE A 161 10.63 -2.14 0.55
CA PHE A 161 10.58 -3.36 1.32
C PHE A 161 11.52 -3.31 2.52
N HIS A 162 10.97 -3.60 3.69
CA HIS A 162 11.71 -3.72 4.94
C HIS A 162 11.85 -5.20 5.32
N ARG A 163 13.07 -5.72 5.13
CA ARG A 163 13.42 -7.09 5.51
C ARG A 163 13.25 -7.31 7.01
N GLN A 164 12.82 -8.51 7.39
CA GLN A 164 12.86 -8.98 8.77
C GLN A 164 14.27 -9.49 9.14
N PRO A 165 14.58 -9.61 10.44
CA PRO A 165 15.78 -10.30 10.91
C PRO A 165 15.87 -11.74 10.38
N GLU A 166 17.10 -12.25 10.23
CA GLU A 166 17.37 -13.58 9.66
C GLU A 166 16.78 -14.73 10.51
N ASP A 167 16.73 -14.55 11.83
CA ASP A 167 16.15 -15.51 12.78
C ASP A 167 14.61 -15.55 12.77
N SER A 168 13.97 -14.73 11.94
CA SER A 168 12.52 -14.65 11.86
C SER A 168 11.89 -15.86 11.16
N GLY A 169 12.66 -16.66 10.40
CA GLY A 169 12.14 -17.82 9.66
C GLY A 169 11.23 -17.47 8.47
N VAL A 170 11.21 -16.19 8.05
CA VAL A 170 10.49 -15.75 6.85
C VAL A 170 11.40 -15.80 5.64
N THR A 171 10.92 -16.41 4.58
CA THR A 171 11.58 -16.44 3.27
C THR A 171 11.08 -15.29 2.41
N PHE A 172 11.98 -14.73 1.58
CA PHE A 172 11.70 -13.67 0.62
C PHE A 172 12.77 -13.64 -0.48
N ASP A 173 12.47 -12.99 -1.60
CA ASP A 173 13.38 -12.80 -2.74
C ASP A 173 13.66 -11.30 -2.95
N LEU A 174 14.84 -10.86 -2.51
CA LEU A 174 15.26 -9.45 -2.61
C LEU A 174 15.27 -8.92 -4.05
N SER A 175 15.47 -9.77 -5.06
CA SER A 175 15.50 -9.32 -6.46
C SER A 175 14.13 -8.83 -6.97
N THR A 176 13.08 -9.16 -6.23
CA THR A 176 11.68 -8.88 -6.58
C THR A 176 11.10 -7.71 -5.81
N HIS A 177 11.89 -7.03 -4.98
CA HIS A 177 11.41 -5.94 -4.14
C HIS A 177 11.99 -4.58 -4.49
N GLY A 178 11.16 -3.55 -4.30
CA GLY A 178 11.58 -2.16 -4.28
C GLY A 178 12.25 -1.75 -2.97
N THR A 179 13.13 -0.75 -3.02
CA THR A 179 13.84 -0.24 -1.82
C THR A 179 13.70 1.27 -1.61
N THR A 180 13.03 1.97 -2.51
CA THR A 180 12.99 3.45 -2.55
C THR A 180 11.61 4.04 -2.79
N GLY A 181 10.60 3.19 -3.06
CA GLY A 181 9.24 3.63 -3.36
C GLY A 181 8.48 4.16 -2.14
N PRO A 182 7.38 4.89 -2.35
CA PRO A 182 6.63 5.53 -1.27
C PRO A 182 5.93 4.53 -0.34
N ILE A 183 5.52 3.36 -0.85
CA ILE A 183 4.76 2.40 -0.06
C ILE A 183 5.72 1.51 0.73
N GLN A 184 5.61 1.58 2.05
CA GLN A 184 6.41 0.78 2.96
C GLN A 184 5.77 -0.60 3.09
N THR A 185 6.53 -1.65 2.79
CA THR A 185 6.09 -3.03 2.94
C THR A 185 6.95 -3.74 3.97
N SER A 186 6.32 -4.51 4.85
CA SER A 186 7.02 -5.28 5.86
C SER A 186 6.17 -6.46 6.30
N TYR A 187 6.79 -7.46 6.89
CA TYR A 187 6.05 -8.50 7.60
C TYR A 187 5.60 -7.97 8.98
N PRO A 188 4.42 -8.37 9.47
CA PRO A 188 3.92 -7.90 10.74
C PRO A 188 4.87 -8.30 11.89
N PRO A 189 5.25 -7.37 12.79
CA PRO A 189 6.20 -7.64 13.87
C PRO A 189 5.60 -8.56 14.94
N LEU A 190 4.29 -8.42 15.18
CA LEU A 190 3.55 -9.33 16.04
C LEU A 190 3.13 -10.55 15.23
N ARG A 191 3.73 -11.69 15.53
CA ARG A 191 3.16 -12.99 15.15
C ARG A 191 2.45 -13.52 16.37
N TYR A 192 1.15 -13.73 16.22
CA TYR A 192 0.33 -14.39 17.22
C TYR A 192 1.08 -15.62 17.76
N PRO A 193 1.15 -15.81 19.09
CA PRO A 193 1.72 -17.03 19.66
C PRO A 193 1.11 -18.28 19.03
N GLN A 194 -0.15 -18.26 18.57
CA GLN A 194 -0.77 -19.33 17.79
C GLN A 194 0.01 -19.75 16.51
N LEU A 195 0.82 -18.85 15.94
CA LEU A 195 1.70 -19.11 14.80
C LEU A 195 3.13 -19.55 15.21
N ARG A 196 3.51 -19.38 16.49
CA ARG A 196 4.81 -19.81 17.06
C ARG A 196 4.64 -21.02 17.98
N GLU A 197 3.83 -20.91 19.02
CA GLU A 197 3.31 -21.97 19.91
C GLU A 197 1.98 -21.54 20.56
N SER A 198 0.80 -22.09 20.21
CA SER A 198 -0.39 -22.05 21.10
C SER A 198 -1.48 -23.08 20.79
N TRP A 199 -2.22 -23.39 21.85
CA TRP A 199 -3.42 -24.23 21.92
C TRP A 199 -4.67 -23.33 21.91
N PHE A 200 -5.76 -23.73 21.23
CA PHE A 200 -7.05 -23.02 21.34
C PHE A 200 -8.20 -23.98 21.70
N LEU A 201 -9.17 -23.47 22.45
CA LEU A 201 -10.40 -24.18 22.84
C LEU A 201 -11.44 -24.05 21.71
N ILE A 202 -11.71 -25.15 21.04
CA ILE A 202 -12.87 -25.30 20.17
C ILE A 202 -14.05 -25.68 21.06
N HIS A 203 -15.05 -24.81 21.14
CA HIS A 203 -16.33 -25.16 21.75
C HIS A 203 -17.14 -25.93 20.72
N VAL A 204 -17.34 -27.22 20.95
CA VAL A 204 -18.11 -28.10 20.05
C VAL A 204 -19.60 -27.94 20.35
N ASN A 205 -19.96 -27.67 21.61
CA ASN A 205 -21.28 -27.28 22.09
C ASN A 205 -21.20 -26.69 23.52
N HIS A 206 -22.33 -26.36 24.15
CA HIS A 206 -22.42 -25.72 25.48
C HIS A 206 -21.81 -26.53 26.63
N GLU A 207 -21.53 -27.82 26.44
CA GLU A 207 -21.02 -28.73 27.47
C GLU A 207 -19.65 -29.34 27.12
N LEU A 208 -19.15 -29.17 25.89
CA LEU A 208 -17.91 -29.79 25.42
C LEU A 208 -16.99 -28.76 24.77
N SER A 209 -15.88 -28.46 25.45
CA SER A 209 -14.76 -27.70 24.91
C SER A 209 -13.57 -28.64 24.67
N LEU A 210 -13.15 -28.77 23.41
CA LEU A 210 -11.95 -29.50 23.01
C LEU A 210 -10.79 -28.52 22.83
N THR A 211 -9.67 -28.75 23.51
CA THR A 211 -8.44 -28.00 23.24
C THR A 211 -7.73 -28.61 22.03
N ALA A 212 -7.80 -27.95 20.86
CA ALA A 212 -7.07 -28.37 19.67
C ALA A 212 -5.98 -27.33 19.35
N GLY A 213 -4.71 -27.71 19.50
CA GLY A 213 -3.58 -26.89 19.08
C GLY A 213 -3.19 -27.16 17.63
N VAL A 214 -3.35 -26.17 16.75
CA VAL A 214 -2.81 -26.21 15.39
C VAL A 214 -1.51 -25.41 15.35
N ARG A 215 -0.37 -26.12 15.21
CA ARG A 215 0.92 -25.46 14.99
C ARG A 215 0.93 -24.88 13.56
N ALA A 216 1.44 -23.68 13.34
CA ALA A 216 1.72 -23.21 11.97
C ALA A 216 2.62 -24.21 11.22
N GLU A 217 3.57 -24.84 11.94
CA GLU A 217 4.36 -25.96 11.44
C GLU A 217 3.51 -27.17 11.01
N LYS A 218 2.42 -27.49 11.73
CA LYS A 218 1.52 -28.58 11.34
C LYS A 218 0.73 -28.24 10.09
N ILE A 219 0.27 -27.00 9.91
CA ILE A 219 -0.35 -26.56 8.65
C ILE A 219 0.68 -26.63 7.52
N ILE A 220 1.88 -26.11 7.75
CA ILE A 220 2.98 -26.12 6.79
C ILE A 220 3.36 -27.56 6.39
N ASN A 221 3.44 -28.47 7.36
CA ASN A 221 3.79 -29.88 7.16
C ASN A 221 2.63 -30.66 6.52
N ALA A 222 1.38 -30.37 6.88
CA ALA A 222 0.21 -30.94 6.22
C ALA A 222 0.16 -30.50 4.75
N MET A 223 0.36 -29.21 4.49
CA MET A 223 0.48 -28.70 3.12
C MET A 223 1.62 -29.39 2.36
N LYS A 224 2.78 -29.60 3.00
CA LYS A 224 3.89 -30.37 2.42
C LYS A 224 3.47 -31.83 2.12
N SER A 225 2.74 -32.50 3.02
CA SER A 225 2.29 -33.88 2.79
C SER A 225 1.28 -34.00 1.65
N PHE A 226 0.54 -32.92 1.35
CA PHE A 226 -0.31 -32.83 0.16
C PHE A 226 0.44 -32.37 -1.11
N GLY A 227 1.77 -32.25 -1.06
CA GLY A 227 2.58 -31.81 -2.19
C GLY A 227 2.44 -30.32 -2.53
N ILE A 228 1.88 -29.50 -1.62
CA ILE A 228 1.72 -28.06 -1.86
C ILE A 228 3.08 -27.38 -1.72
N PRO A 229 3.59 -26.73 -2.79
CA PRO A 229 4.91 -26.12 -2.79
C PRO A 229 4.98 -24.94 -1.83
N THR A 230 6.19 -24.62 -1.40
CA THR A 230 6.48 -23.40 -0.62
C THR A 230 7.18 -22.43 -1.55
N ALA A 231 6.53 -21.34 -1.91
CA ALA A 231 7.16 -20.31 -2.71
C ALA A 231 8.19 -19.55 -1.86
N LEU A 232 9.31 -19.20 -2.48
CA LEU A 232 10.36 -18.41 -1.84
C LEU A 232 9.80 -17.04 -1.40
N ASP A 233 8.98 -16.43 -2.25
CA ASP A 233 8.33 -15.15 -2.07
C ASP A 233 6.94 -15.15 -2.71
N GLY A 234 5.96 -14.49 -2.10
CA GLY A 234 4.61 -14.35 -2.65
C GLY A 234 4.47 -13.29 -3.75
N THR A 235 5.53 -12.52 -4.02
CA THR A 235 5.52 -11.35 -4.90
C THR A 235 6.48 -11.46 -6.09
N ASN A 236 7.09 -12.63 -6.30
CA ASN A 236 8.04 -12.90 -7.36
C ASN A 236 7.39 -13.35 -8.70
N GLY A 237 6.06 -13.36 -8.78
CA GLY A 237 5.32 -13.81 -9.97
C GLY A 237 5.03 -15.32 -9.98
N HIS A 238 5.47 -16.06 -8.96
CA HIS A 238 5.15 -17.47 -8.76
C HIS A 238 4.42 -17.68 -7.43
N SER A 239 3.23 -17.10 -7.30
CA SER A 239 2.40 -17.16 -6.09
C SER A 239 1.64 -18.48 -5.92
N LEU A 240 2.17 -19.59 -6.45
CA LEU A 240 1.60 -20.92 -6.27
C LEU A 240 2.06 -21.54 -4.94
N GLY A 241 1.10 -22.04 -4.17
CA GLY A 241 1.35 -22.77 -2.93
C GLY A 241 1.33 -21.85 -1.71
N LYS A 242 2.26 -22.07 -0.78
CA LYS A 242 2.33 -21.31 0.48
C LYS A 242 3.52 -20.38 0.52
N PHE A 243 3.31 -19.18 1.07
CA PHE A 243 4.33 -18.15 1.22
C PHE A 243 3.95 -17.21 2.36
N TRP A 244 4.92 -16.42 2.80
CA TRP A 244 4.70 -15.36 3.76
C TRP A 244 4.08 -14.15 3.05
N VAL A 245 2.98 -13.63 3.59
CA VAL A 245 2.32 -12.46 3.01
C VAL A 245 2.84 -11.20 3.67
N LEU A 246 3.27 -10.24 2.84
CA LEU A 246 3.68 -8.91 3.28
C LEU A 246 2.47 -8.07 3.65
N ASN A 247 2.70 -7.03 4.45
CA ASN A 247 1.72 -5.99 4.67
C ASN A 247 2.22 -4.63 4.19
N THR A 248 1.31 -3.77 3.75
CA THR A 248 1.57 -2.33 3.56
C THR A 248 1.65 -1.66 4.93
N LEU A 249 2.74 -1.92 5.66
CA LEU A 249 2.99 -1.53 7.04
C LEU A 249 4.38 -0.90 7.14
N ASP A 250 4.47 0.28 7.75
CA ASP A 250 5.74 0.90 8.10
C ASP A 250 6.23 0.32 9.44
N PRO A 251 7.32 -0.46 9.46
CA PRO A 251 7.77 -1.12 10.68
C PRO A 251 8.36 -0.16 11.71
N ARG A 252 8.73 1.07 11.30
CA ARG A 252 9.37 2.06 12.19
C ARG A 252 8.40 2.66 13.20
N ASN A 253 7.13 2.79 12.82
CA ASN A 253 6.08 3.37 13.64
C ASN A 253 4.85 2.45 13.80
N GLN A 254 4.91 1.26 13.20
CA GLN A 254 3.86 0.24 13.22
C GLN A 254 2.50 0.75 12.70
N THR A 255 2.54 1.67 11.74
CA THR A 255 1.35 2.21 11.10
C THR A 255 1.18 1.71 9.68
N ARG A 256 -0.06 1.69 9.22
CA ARG A 256 -0.41 1.42 7.83
C ARG A 256 0.38 2.35 6.90
N SER A 257 0.94 1.77 5.85
CA SER A 257 1.37 2.48 4.64
C SER A 257 0.22 2.50 3.64
N TYR A 258 -0.20 3.69 3.19
CA TYR A 258 -1.39 3.88 2.35
C TYR A 258 -1.17 5.02 1.36
N ALA A 259 -2.01 5.11 0.33
CA ALA A 259 -1.77 5.96 -0.84
C ALA A 259 -1.64 7.45 -0.51
N GLN A 260 -2.29 7.95 0.55
CA GLN A 260 -2.13 9.36 0.96
C GLN A 260 -0.69 9.71 1.34
N LEU A 261 0.12 8.74 1.78
CA LEU A 261 1.53 8.97 2.11
C LEU A 261 2.38 9.31 0.88
N ILE A 262 1.95 8.90 -0.31
CA ILE A 262 2.62 9.26 -1.57
C ILE A 262 2.68 10.79 -1.72
N MET A 263 1.68 11.49 -1.20
CA MET A 263 1.57 12.96 -1.25
C MET A 263 2.50 13.67 -0.26
N THR A 264 3.16 12.92 0.62
CA THR A 264 4.14 13.43 1.58
C THR A 264 5.58 13.28 1.10
N GLN A 265 5.80 12.54 0.01
CA GLN A 265 7.08 12.53 -0.68
C GLN A 265 7.32 13.88 -1.37
N PRO A 266 8.56 14.21 -1.76
CA PRO A 266 8.85 15.48 -2.44
C PRO A 266 8.11 15.60 -3.79
N SER A 267 6.86 16.03 -3.78
CA SER A 267 6.14 16.48 -4.96
C SER A 267 6.64 17.89 -5.29
N ARG A 268 7.10 18.09 -6.52
CA ARG A 268 7.69 19.37 -6.93
C ARG A 268 6.64 20.38 -7.44
N GLY A 269 5.36 20.01 -7.48
CA GLY A 269 4.26 20.81 -8.05
C GLY A 269 3.15 21.22 -7.07
N LYS A 270 2.21 22.04 -7.57
CA LYS A 270 1.04 22.57 -6.82
C LYS A 270 -0.16 21.64 -6.98
N LEU A 271 -0.35 20.74 -6.02
CA LEU A 271 -1.54 19.88 -5.98
C LEU A 271 -2.69 20.54 -5.22
N SER A 272 -3.88 20.46 -5.78
CA SER A 272 -5.12 20.95 -5.17
C SER A 272 -6.13 19.82 -4.97
N PHE A 273 -6.82 19.80 -3.82
CA PHE A 273 -7.93 18.87 -3.54
C PHE A 273 -9.24 19.63 -3.40
N ASP A 274 -10.26 19.26 -4.17
CA ASP A 274 -11.63 19.75 -3.97
C ASP A 274 -12.47 18.70 -3.23
N HIS A 275 -13.12 19.15 -2.15
CA HIS A 275 -13.99 18.35 -1.29
C HIS A 275 -15.48 18.77 -1.39
N THR A 276 -15.78 19.81 -2.18
CA THR A 276 -17.13 20.41 -2.30
C THR A 276 -18.02 19.68 -3.30
N ALA A 277 -17.44 18.82 -4.14
CA ALA A 277 -18.12 18.03 -5.17
C ALA A 277 -19.08 16.93 -4.64
N THR A 278 -19.24 16.77 -3.32
CA THR A 278 -20.15 15.77 -2.72
C THR A 278 -21.54 16.29 -2.39
N SER A 279 -21.81 17.56 -2.68
CA SER A 279 -23.06 18.24 -2.32
C SER A 279 -24.18 18.10 -3.35
N TYR A 280 -23.98 17.32 -4.42
CA TYR A 280 -24.94 17.13 -5.51
C TYR A 280 -25.61 15.75 -5.45
#